data_AF-A9A6G7-F1
#
_entry.id   AF-A9A6G7-F1
#
_cell.length_a   1.000
_cell.length_b   1.000
_cell.length_c   1.000
_cell.angle_alpha   90.00
_cell.angle_beta   90.00
_cell.angle_gamma   90.00
#
_symmetry.space_group_name_H-M   'P 1'
#
loop_
_entity.id
_entity.type
_entity.pdbx_description
1 polymer ?
#
loop_
_entity_poly.entity_id
_entity_poly.type
_entity_poly.pdbx_seq_one_letter_code
_entity_poly.pdbx_strand_id
1 'polypeptide(L)'
;MLEFEKWLKSQDKNFKESSLILFNEAILCYNATAYRSAVIMTYLGLLDVLKNRILSHNPNDDNSKILKKKVVDKLYTESWEDAIFDTICKKKDDTGLLDIPGEYRQILPKLDNFKSLRNDCAHSNGTIITVHEVEYFWNFLMVHLNKIQIRGTEKILARGLKKHFKDLGSSISYDYLLDELFNIHIKNQESYFSDLIADIIKEPEIKEQGYNYAEELINKIMKRDTNSKFENGLKRAINHEKSFLIYYLYNNPHNIPKILDKDNISDKQTINTMVFNKLFTSNDQKKDLDIFCSLINGKLIENDDLKRAFRLFILKNKNTVPEGILGEILINNGFLDVFRKVFDNDNGIDIGGYLAIKNFEWTNNNYKFIIWALDKIELNQEQISELFDRIHWDRSSRAHIFCKSLLNYFKDKPDLLNKYVNILGDYGGPLPDKVNELLKIQE
;
A
#
# COMPACT_ATOMS: atom_id res chain seq x y z
N MET A 1 -23.95 -27.16 5.73
CA MET A 1 -23.67 -26.47 4.45
C MET A 1 -22.36 -27.03 3.92
N LEU A 2 -22.37 -27.64 2.74
CA LEU A 2 -21.21 -28.33 2.16
C LEU A 2 -20.08 -27.32 1.86
N GLU A 3 -18.82 -27.73 2.00
CA GLU A 3 -17.67 -26.87 1.66
C GLU A 3 -17.71 -26.43 0.19
N PHE A 4 -18.10 -27.33 -0.72
CA PHE A 4 -18.29 -27.00 -2.12
C PHE A 4 -19.38 -25.95 -2.34
N GLU A 5 -20.46 -25.97 -1.56
CA GLU A 5 -21.53 -24.96 -1.64
C GLU A 5 -21.04 -23.58 -1.17
N LYS A 6 -20.23 -23.54 -0.11
CA LYS A 6 -19.58 -22.29 0.34
C LYS A 6 -18.64 -21.74 -0.71
N TRP A 7 -17.81 -22.63 -1.29
CA TRP A 7 -16.91 -22.29 -2.38
C TRP A 7 -17.70 -21.77 -3.59
N LEU A 8 -18.77 -22.44 -4.01
CA LEU A 8 -19.58 -22.02 -5.16
C LEU A 8 -20.17 -20.62 -4.96
N LYS A 9 -20.69 -20.31 -3.76
CA LYS A 9 -21.17 -18.95 -3.42
C LYS A 9 -20.07 -17.90 -3.49
N SER A 10 -18.81 -18.26 -3.20
CA SER A 10 -17.67 -17.34 -3.39
C SER A 10 -17.35 -17.08 -4.86
N GLN A 11 -17.83 -17.91 -5.78
CA GLN A 11 -17.59 -17.82 -7.23
C GLN A 11 -18.76 -17.21 -8.01
N ASP A 12 -19.79 -16.69 -7.33
CA ASP A 12 -21.03 -16.19 -7.95
C ASP A 12 -20.78 -15.06 -8.98
N LYS A 13 -19.72 -14.27 -8.77
CA LYS A 13 -19.28 -13.23 -9.72
C LYS A 13 -18.34 -13.73 -10.83
N ASN A 14 -17.75 -14.90 -10.66
CA ASN A 14 -16.71 -15.45 -11.53
C ASN A 14 -17.26 -16.45 -12.56
N PHE A 15 -18.39 -17.09 -12.27
CA PHE A 15 -19.04 -18.06 -13.15
C PHE A 15 -20.29 -17.47 -13.78
N LYS A 16 -20.61 -17.92 -15.00
CA LYS A 16 -21.90 -17.57 -15.62
C LYS A 16 -23.02 -18.35 -14.96
N GLU A 17 -24.23 -17.81 -15.04
CA GLU A 17 -25.45 -18.42 -14.53
C GLU A 17 -25.65 -19.87 -15.03
N SER A 18 -25.35 -20.15 -16.31
CA SER A 18 -25.41 -21.51 -16.87
C SER A 18 -24.52 -22.52 -16.12
N SER A 19 -23.31 -22.11 -15.75
CA SER A 19 -22.38 -22.96 -15.02
C SER A 19 -22.82 -23.14 -13.57
N LEU A 20 -23.36 -22.07 -12.95
CA LEU A 20 -23.89 -22.11 -11.59
C LEU A 20 -25.12 -23.01 -11.47
N ILE A 21 -26.02 -23.02 -12.47
CA ILE A 21 -27.17 -23.92 -12.53
C ILE A 21 -26.68 -25.39 -12.49
N LEU A 22 -25.71 -25.75 -13.33
CA LEU A 22 -25.16 -27.12 -13.37
C LEU A 22 -24.54 -27.53 -12.03
N PHE A 23 -23.78 -26.65 -11.37
CA PHE A 23 -23.22 -26.97 -10.05
C PHE A 23 -24.28 -27.05 -8.95
N ASN A 24 -25.31 -26.21 -8.98
CA ASN A 24 -26.42 -26.29 -8.04
C ASN A 24 -27.23 -27.57 -8.24
N GLU A 25 -27.47 -27.99 -9.49
CA GLU A 25 -28.07 -29.29 -9.81
C GLU A 25 -27.22 -30.46 -9.32
N ALA A 26 -25.89 -30.35 -9.43
CA ALA A 26 -24.98 -31.35 -8.86
C ALA A 26 -25.13 -31.48 -7.34
N ILE A 27 -25.24 -30.36 -6.62
CA ILE A 27 -25.47 -30.32 -5.17
C ILE A 27 -26.83 -30.93 -4.81
N LEU A 28 -27.88 -30.60 -5.56
CA LEU A 28 -29.20 -31.21 -5.38
C LEU A 28 -29.17 -32.72 -5.57
N CYS A 29 -28.49 -33.21 -6.62
CA CYS A 29 -28.31 -34.64 -6.87
C CYS A 29 -27.52 -35.31 -5.74
N TYR A 30 -26.45 -34.68 -5.26
CA TYR A 30 -25.66 -35.18 -4.13
C TYR A 30 -26.50 -35.32 -2.87
N ASN A 31 -27.29 -34.30 -2.52
CA ASN A 31 -28.17 -34.32 -1.35
C ASN A 31 -29.29 -35.38 -1.48
N ALA A 32 -29.72 -35.66 -2.70
CA ALA A 32 -30.67 -36.74 -3.01
C ALA A 32 -30.01 -38.12 -3.12
N THR A 33 -28.72 -38.27 -2.78
CA THR A 33 -27.92 -39.50 -2.92
C THR A 33 -27.80 -40.02 -4.36
N ALA A 34 -28.13 -39.19 -5.36
CA ALA A 34 -27.98 -39.47 -6.78
C ALA A 34 -26.54 -39.16 -7.24
N TYR A 35 -25.55 -39.86 -6.69
CA TYR A 35 -24.13 -39.55 -6.87
C TYR A 35 -23.66 -39.61 -8.34
N ARG A 36 -24.20 -40.53 -9.14
CA ARG A 36 -23.92 -40.58 -10.59
C ARG A 36 -24.33 -39.28 -11.28
N SER A 37 -25.54 -38.80 -11.00
CA SER A 37 -26.05 -37.53 -11.54
C SER A 37 -25.23 -36.36 -11.02
N ALA A 38 -24.80 -36.38 -9.75
CA ALA A 38 -23.93 -35.35 -9.20
C ALA A 38 -22.58 -35.28 -9.94
N VAL A 39 -21.96 -36.41 -10.28
CA VAL A 39 -20.72 -36.44 -11.08
C VAL A 39 -20.96 -35.87 -12.49
N ILE A 40 -22.02 -36.29 -13.17
CA ILE A 40 -22.35 -35.83 -14.52
C ILE A 40 -22.55 -34.31 -14.52
N MET A 41 -23.37 -33.78 -13.61
CA MET A 41 -23.63 -32.35 -13.51
C MET A 41 -22.37 -31.55 -13.12
N THR A 42 -21.53 -32.10 -12.24
CA THR A 42 -20.23 -31.49 -11.90
C THR A 42 -19.30 -31.41 -13.11
N TYR A 43 -19.23 -32.48 -13.90
CA TYR A 43 -18.42 -32.52 -15.11
C TYR A 43 -18.91 -31.52 -16.17
N LEU A 44 -20.24 -31.46 -16.39
CA LEU A 44 -20.84 -30.48 -17.30
C LEU A 44 -20.59 -29.06 -16.81
N GLY A 45 -20.71 -28.79 -15.51
CA GLY A 45 -20.40 -27.49 -14.92
C GLY A 45 -18.95 -27.08 -15.16
N LEU A 46 -17.99 -27.99 -14.96
CA LEU A 46 -16.58 -27.77 -15.31
C LEU A 46 -16.41 -27.39 -16.79
N LEU A 47 -16.98 -28.18 -17.70
CA LEU A 47 -16.85 -27.90 -19.14
C LEU A 47 -17.50 -26.58 -19.53
N ASP A 48 -18.65 -26.23 -18.96
CA ASP A 48 -19.32 -24.96 -19.22
C ASP A 48 -18.50 -23.76 -18.72
N VAL A 49 -17.84 -23.86 -17.55
CA VAL A 49 -16.89 -22.83 -17.09
C VAL A 49 -15.77 -22.63 -18.12
N LEU A 50 -15.16 -23.72 -18.60
CA LEU A 50 -14.07 -23.66 -19.57
C LEU A 50 -14.54 -23.16 -20.94
N LYS A 51 -15.74 -23.56 -21.37
CA LYS A 51 -16.40 -23.05 -22.57
C LYS A 51 -16.58 -21.53 -22.49
N ASN A 52 -17.09 -21.05 -21.37
CA ASN A 52 -17.36 -19.64 -21.16
C ASN A 52 -16.08 -18.81 -21.14
N ARG A 53 -15.01 -19.32 -20.53
CA ARG A 53 -13.66 -18.76 -20.60
C ARG A 53 -13.22 -18.63 -22.08
N ILE A 54 -13.28 -19.72 -22.85
CA ILE A 54 -12.88 -19.70 -24.28
C ILE A 54 -13.69 -18.68 -25.08
N LEU A 55 -15.00 -18.62 -24.86
CA LEU A 55 -15.89 -17.71 -25.58
C LEU A 55 -15.64 -16.24 -25.24
N SER A 56 -15.41 -15.91 -23.96
CA SER A 56 -15.16 -14.53 -23.51
C SER A 56 -13.78 -13.99 -23.92
N HIS A 57 -12.83 -14.87 -24.18
CA HIS A 57 -11.46 -14.49 -24.49
C HIS A 57 -11.30 -13.90 -25.89
N ASN A 58 -10.78 -12.68 -26.01
CA ASN A 58 -10.47 -12.08 -27.30
C ASN A 58 -8.96 -12.09 -27.58
N PRO A 59 -8.45 -13.07 -28.35
CA PRO A 59 -7.03 -13.19 -28.63
C PRO A 59 -6.57 -12.05 -29.54
N ASN A 60 -5.36 -11.57 -29.31
CA ASN A 60 -4.80 -10.42 -30.04
C ASN A 60 -3.87 -10.85 -31.17
N ASP A 61 -3.20 -11.99 -31.03
CA ASP A 61 -2.38 -12.57 -32.09
C ASP A 61 -3.20 -13.45 -33.04
N ASP A 62 -2.80 -13.47 -34.30
CA ASP A 62 -3.58 -14.12 -35.36
C ASP A 62 -3.61 -15.65 -35.21
N ASN A 63 -2.55 -16.25 -34.65
CA ASN A 63 -2.53 -17.69 -34.36
C ASN A 63 -3.59 -18.08 -33.33
N SER A 64 -3.70 -17.34 -32.23
CA SER A 64 -4.71 -17.57 -31.20
C SER A 64 -6.12 -17.24 -31.70
N LYS A 65 -6.31 -16.27 -32.59
CA LYS A 65 -7.60 -16.03 -33.27
C LYS A 65 -8.04 -17.21 -34.13
N ILE A 66 -7.12 -17.74 -34.94
CA ILE A 66 -7.37 -18.91 -35.79
C ILE A 66 -7.71 -20.12 -34.91
N LEU A 67 -6.95 -20.33 -33.84
CA LEU A 67 -7.17 -21.44 -32.93
C LEU A 67 -8.49 -21.32 -32.17
N LYS A 68 -8.82 -20.13 -31.65
CA LYS A 68 -10.13 -19.86 -31.04
C LYS A 68 -11.24 -20.15 -32.03
N LYS A 69 -11.16 -19.67 -33.28
CA LYS A 69 -12.18 -19.94 -34.30
C LYS A 69 -12.39 -21.44 -34.51
N LYS A 70 -11.31 -22.21 -34.68
CA LYS A 70 -11.38 -23.68 -34.81
C LYS A 70 -12.04 -24.38 -33.62
N VAL A 71 -11.80 -23.89 -32.41
CA VAL A 71 -12.42 -24.45 -31.20
C VAL A 71 -13.89 -24.03 -31.13
N VAL A 72 -14.19 -22.74 -31.33
CA VAL A 72 -15.55 -22.18 -31.28
C VAL A 72 -16.47 -22.83 -32.31
N ASP A 73 -16.01 -23.08 -33.52
CA ASP A 73 -16.80 -23.77 -34.55
C ASP A 73 -17.23 -25.18 -34.09
N LYS A 74 -16.40 -25.86 -33.29
CA LYS A 74 -16.71 -27.16 -32.67
C LYS A 74 -17.52 -27.04 -31.37
N LEU A 75 -17.62 -25.85 -30.76
CA LEU A 75 -18.43 -25.66 -29.55
C LEU A 75 -19.94 -25.62 -29.83
N TYR A 76 -20.33 -25.50 -31.10
CA TYR A 76 -21.71 -25.53 -31.58
C TYR A 76 -22.13 -26.91 -32.13
N THR A 77 -21.27 -27.92 -32.04
CA THR A 77 -21.58 -29.30 -32.46
C THR A 77 -21.88 -30.19 -31.25
N GLU A 78 -22.42 -31.39 -31.49
CA GLU A 78 -22.68 -32.38 -30.43
C GLU A 78 -21.40 -32.86 -29.72
N SER A 79 -20.24 -32.67 -30.35
CA SER A 79 -18.91 -33.02 -29.87
C SER A 79 -18.19 -31.89 -29.11
N TRP A 80 -18.93 -30.87 -28.65
CA TRP A 80 -18.33 -29.72 -27.95
C TRP A 80 -17.57 -30.11 -26.68
N GLU A 81 -18.01 -31.16 -25.97
CA GLU A 81 -17.31 -31.67 -24.78
C GLU A 81 -15.90 -32.17 -25.12
N ASP A 82 -15.78 -32.96 -26.18
CA ASP A 82 -14.49 -33.45 -26.68
C ASP A 82 -13.63 -32.29 -27.20
N ALA A 83 -14.23 -31.31 -27.86
CA ALA A 83 -13.51 -30.14 -28.34
C ALA A 83 -12.86 -29.32 -27.20
N ILE A 84 -13.55 -29.17 -26.07
CA ILE A 84 -12.99 -28.52 -24.87
C ILE A 84 -11.88 -29.39 -24.28
N PHE A 85 -12.13 -30.68 -24.11
CA PHE A 85 -11.16 -31.60 -23.52
C PHE A 85 -9.87 -31.69 -24.35
N ASP A 86 -9.98 -31.80 -25.67
CA ASP A 86 -8.86 -31.76 -26.60
C ASP A 86 -8.08 -30.45 -26.51
N THR A 87 -8.76 -29.34 -26.22
CA THR A 87 -8.12 -28.03 -26.03
C THR A 87 -7.30 -27.99 -24.74
N ILE A 88 -7.73 -28.71 -23.69
CA ILE A 88 -7.00 -28.84 -22.41
C ILE A 88 -5.80 -29.78 -22.54
N CYS A 89 -5.97 -30.92 -23.22
CA CYS A 89 -5.06 -32.06 -23.16
C CYS A 89 -3.96 -32.09 -24.23
N LYS A 90 -3.83 -31.05 -25.07
CA LYS A 90 -2.79 -31.01 -26.13
C LYS A 90 -1.37 -30.97 -25.55
N LYS A 91 -0.46 -31.70 -26.22
CA LYS A 91 0.95 -31.89 -25.81
C LYS A 91 1.78 -30.59 -25.88
N LYS A 92 2.92 -30.64 -25.17
CA LYS A 92 3.83 -29.55 -24.78
C LYS A 92 4.30 -28.60 -25.89
N ASP A 93 4.27 -29.04 -27.14
CA ASP A 93 4.82 -28.31 -28.29
C ASP A 93 3.73 -27.68 -29.18
N ASP A 94 2.45 -27.89 -28.85
CA ASP A 94 1.33 -27.38 -29.63
C ASP A 94 0.71 -26.14 -29.01
N THR A 95 0.19 -25.29 -29.88
CA THR A 95 -0.32 -23.94 -29.66
C THR A 95 -1.59 -23.85 -28.80
N GLY A 96 -1.88 -24.82 -27.93
CA GLY A 96 -3.13 -24.96 -27.17
C GLY A 96 -3.68 -23.65 -26.57
N LEU A 97 -5.00 -23.42 -26.74
CA LEU A 97 -5.69 -22.22 -26.29
C LEU A 97 -5.79 -22.19 -24.76
N LEU A 98 -5.94 -23.35 -24.11
CA LEU A 98 -5.85 -23.48 -22.66
C LEU A 98 -4.42 -23.82 -22.24
N ASP A 99 -3.94 -23.18 -21.18
CA ASP A 99 -2.64 -23.37 -20.59
C ASP A 99 -2.78 -23.87 -19.15
N ILE A 100 -1.97 -24.89 -18.84
CA ILE A 100 -1.77 -25.40 -17.48
C ILE A 100 -0.27 -25.28 -17.21
N PRO A 101 0.14 -24.48 -16.20
CA PRO A 101 1.54 -24.29 -15.88
C PRO A 101 2.24 -25.63 -15.64
N GLY A 102 3.53 -25.72 -15.99
CA GLY A 102 4.28 -26.97 -16.01
C GLY A 102 4.21 -27.76 -14.69
N GLU A 103 4.29 -27.05 -13.57
CA GLU A 103 4.21 -27.56 -12.20
C GLU A 103 2.83 -28.11 -11.79
N TYR A 104 1.80 -27.88 -12.62
CA TYR A 104 0.43 -28.37 -12.41
C TYR A 104 -0.01 -29.37 -13.49
N ARG A 105 0.87 -29.82 -14.39
CA ARG A 105 0.48 -30.77 -15.45
C ARG A 105 -0.04 -32.11 -14.94
N GLN A 106 0.25 -32.48 -13.69
CA GLN A 106 -0.35 -33.62 -12.99
C GLN A 106 -1.87 -33.52 -12.81
N ILE A 107 -2.48 -32.36 -13.11
CA ILE A 107 -3.93 -32.18 -13.20
C ILE A 107 -4.50 -32.90 -14.43
N LEU A 108 -3.76 -32.99 -15.54
CA LEU A 108 -4.25 -33.55 -16.81
C LEU A 108 -4.71 -35.02 -16.68
N PRO A 109 -3.92 -35.94 -16.07
CA PRO A 109 -4.39 -37.31 -15.85
C PRO A 109 -5.64 -37.38 -14.96
N LYS A 110 -5.79 -36.44 -14.00
CA LYS A 110 -6.98 -36.39 -13.14
C LYS A 110 -8.22 -35.95 -13.91
N LEU A 111 -8.09 -34.98 -14.82
CA LEU A 111 -9.19 -34.56 -15.71
C LEU A 111 -9.65 -35.72 -16.61
N ASP A 112 -8.71 -36.51 -17.13
CA ASP A 112 -9.00 -37.69 -17.92
C ASP A 112 -9.73 -38.78 -17.11
N ASN A 113 -9.35 -38.96 -15.85
CA ASN A 113 -10.08 -39.83 -14.92
C ASN A 113 -11.51 -39.32 -14.69
N PHE A 114 -11.75 -38.02 -14.54
CA PHE A 114 -13.11 -37.49 -14.39
C PHE A 114 -13.96 -37.61 -15.66
N LYS A 115 -13.34 -37.50 -16.85
CA LYS A 115 -14.02 -37.82 -18.12
C LYS A 115 -14.45 -39.28 -18.16
N SER A 116 -13.56 -40.19 -17.80
CA SER A 116 -13.87 -41.63 -17.70
C SER A 116 -14.98 -41.90 -16.67
N LEU A 117 -14.91 -41.27 -15.49
CA LEU A 117 -15.92 -41.40 -14.44
C LEU A 117 -17.30 -40.91 -14.90
N ARG A 118 -17.37 -39.78 -15.62
CA ARG A 118 -18.62 -39.27 -16.21
C ARG A 118 -19.19 -40.26 -17.22
N ASN A 119 -18.34 -40.86 -18.07
CA ASN A 119 -18.79 -41.86 -19.05
C ASN A 119 -19.33 -43.12 -18.36
N ASP A 120 -18.71 -43.58 -17.27
CA ASP A 120 -19.21 -44.70 -16.46
C ASP A 120 -20.56 -44.39 -15.81
N CYS A 121 -20.76 -43.16 -15.35
CA CYS A 121 -22.04 -42.69 -14.81
C CYS A 121 -23.14 -42.69 -15.88
N ALA A 122 -22.82 -42.25 -17.10
CA ALA A 122 -23.78 -42.15 -18.20
C ALA A 122 -24.13 -43.51 -18.83
N HIS A 123 -23.15 -44.40 -18.97
CA HIS A 123 -23.30 -45.70 -19.64
C HIS A 123 -23.52 -46.87 -18.68
N SER A 124 -23.59 -46.62 -17.37
CA SER A 124 -23.84 -47.63 -16.32
C SER A 124 -22.86 -48.82 -16.35
N ASN A 125 -21.57 -48.54 -16.54
CA ASN A 125 -20.50 -49.55 -16.71
C ASN A 125 -20.14 -50.37 -15.44
N GLY A 126 -21.07 -50.58 -14.51
CA GLY A 126 -20.84 -51.38 -13.29
C GLY A 126 -20.01 -50.69 -12.20
N THR A 127 -19.40 -49.53 -12.47
CA THR A 127 -18.70 -48.71 -11.45
C THR A 127 -19.69 -48.21 -10.39
N ILE A 128 -19.38 -48.48 -9.12
CA ILE A 128 -20.10 -47.95 -7.97
C ILE A 128 -19.58 -46.53 -7.73
N ILE A 129 -20.48 -45.56 -7.77
CA ILE A 129 -20.18 -44.16 -7.49
C ILE A 129 -20.76 -43.83 -6.13
N THR A 130 -19.88 -43.46 -5.21
CA THR A 130 -20.20 -43.13 -3.83
C THR A 130 -20.04 -41.63 -3.59
N VAL A 131 -20.27 -41.24 -2.34
CA VAL A 131 -20.00 -39.89 -1.84
C VAL A 131 -18.53 -39.47 -2.07
N HIS A 132 -17.59 -40.41 -1.99
CA HIS A 132 -16.16 -40.13 -2.07
C HIS A 132 -15.72 -39.63 -3.45
N GLU A 133 -16.24 -40.22 -4.53
CA GLU A 133 -15.92 -39.80 -5.89
C GLU A 133 -16.39 -38.37 -6.16
N VAL A 134 -17.59 -38.01 -5.67
CA VAL A 134 -18.16 -36.67 -5.83
C VAL A 134 -17.32 -35.65 -5.06
N GLU A 135 -17.04 -35.91 -3.78
CA GLU A 135 -16.26 -35.01 -2.94
C GLU A 135 -14.81 -34.86 -3.42
N TYR A 136 -14.20 -35.94 -3.92
CA TYR A 136 -12.89 -35.87 -4.54
C TYR A 136 -12.89 -34.98 -5.79
N PHE A 137 -13.93 -35.06 -6.61
CA PHE A 137 -14.07 -34.19 -7.78
C PHE A 137 -14.27 -32.72 -7.37
N TRP A 138 -15.11 -32.45 -6.38
CA TRP A 138 -15.30 -31.10 -5.86
C TRP A 138 -14.03 -30.52 -5.25
N ASN A 139 -13.30 -31.30 -4.45
CA ASN A 139 -11.99 -30.89 -3.92
C ASN A 139 -11.00 -30.57 -5.04
N PHE A 140 -10.98 -31.39 -6.09
CA PHE A 140 -10.16 -31.10 -7.25
C PHE A 140 -10.54 -29.75 -7.90
N LEU A 141 -11.83 -29.46 -8.11
CA LEU A 141 -12.26 -28.19 -8.70
C LEU A 141 -11.87 -26.99 -7.83
N MET A 142 -12.11 -27.07 -6.52
CA MET A 142 -11.78 -26.01 -5.57
C MET A 142 -10.29 -25.64 -5.59
N VAL A 143 -9.42 -26.64 -5.76
CA VAL A 143 -7.95 -26.44 -5.71
C VAL A 143 -7.37 -26.09 -7.09
N HIS A 144 -7.95 -26.61 -8.17
CA HIS A 144 -7.26 -26.66 -9.47
C HIS A 144 -7.95 -25.89 -10.60
N LEU A 145 -9.23 -25.52 -10.48
CA LEU A 145 -9.97 -24.92 -11.59
C LEU A 145 -9.37 -23.58 -12.07
N ASN A 146 -8.80 -22.78 -11.18
CA ASN A 146 -8.12 -21.51 -11.54
C ASN A 146 -6.73 -21.70 -12.16
N LYS A 147 -6.19 -22.93 -12.13
CA LYS A 147 -4.92 -23.28 -12.77
C LYS A 147 -5.09 -23.60 -14.26
N ILE A 148 -6.31 -23.85 -14.70
CA ILE A 148 -6.68 -24.09 -16.11
C ILE A 148 -7.09 -22.74 -16.71
N GLN A 149 -6.15 -22.06 -17.36
CA GLN A 149 -6.36 -20.71 -17.89
C GLN A 149 -6.31 -20.70 -19.40
N ILE A 150 -6.71 -19.60 -20.02
CA ILE A 150 -6.46 -19.38 -21.43
C ILE A 150 -5.08 -18.77 -21.57
N ARG A 151 -4.30 -19.23 -22.55
CA ARG A 151 -2.99 -18.68 -22.84
C ARG A 151 -3.09 -17.18 -23.10
N GLY A 152 -2.28 -16.38 -22.40
CA GLY A 152 -2.26 -14.92 -22.56
C GLY A 152 -3.37 -14.18 -21.80
N THR A 153 -4.09 -14.83 -20.88
CA THR A 153 -5.07 -14.18 -19.99
C THR A 153 -4.43 -13.01 -19.25
N GLU A 154 -3.20 -13.19 -18.76
CA GLU A 154 -2.41 -12.17 -18.08
C GLU A 154 -2.17 -10.94 -18.97
N LYS A 155 -1.93 -11.12 -20.27
CA LYS A 155 -1.74 -10.00 -21.22
C LYS A 155 -3.05 -9.27 -21.52
N ILE A 156 -4.17 -9.99 -21.50
CA ILE A 156 -5.49 -9.40 -21.74
C ILE A 156 -5.93 -8.57 -20.55
N LEU A 157 -5.78 -9.09 -19.33
CA LEU A 157 -6.08 -8.35 -18.10
C LEU A 157 -5.23 -7.08 -18.00
N ALA A 158 -3.92 -7.19 -18.27
CA ALA A 158 -3.02 -6.04 -18.35
C ALA A 158 -3.52 -4.98 -19.33
N ARG A 159 -3.92 -5.40 -20.55
CA ARG A 159 -4.44 -4.47 -21.57
C ARG A 159 -5.81 -3.90 -21.19
N GLY A 160 -6.67 -4.68 -20.55
CA GLY A 160 -7.97 -4.23 -20.06
C GLY A 160 -7.82 -3.13 -19.02
N LEU A 161 -6.90 -3.33 -18.05
CA LEU A 161 -6.55 -2.32 -17.07
C LEU A 161 -5.99 -1.07 -17.75
N LYS A 162 -4.99 -1.22 -18.64
CA LYS A 162 -4.44 -0.09 -19.41
C LYS A 162 -5.49 0.66 -20.22
N LYS A 163 -6.41 -0.05 -20.90
CA LYS A 163 -7.47 0.57 -21.68
C LYS A 163 -8.43 1.36 -20.79
N HIS A 164 -8.85 0.77 -19.68
CA HIS A 164 -9.66 1.48 -18.70
C HIS A 164 -8.98 2.79 -18.25
N PHE A 165 -7.65 2.77 -18.17
CA PHE A 165 -6.83 3.91 -17.80
C PHE A 165 -6.57 4.92 -18.92
N LYS A 166 -6.81 4.57 -20.19
CA LYS A 166 -6.87 5.54 -21.30
C LYS A 166 -8.24 6.18 -21.39
N ASP A 167 -9.29 5.40 -21.11
CA ASP A 167 -10.69 5.84 -21.12
C ASP A 167 -11.08 6.51 -19.79
N LEU A 168 -10.22 7.40 -19.27
CA LEU A 168 -10.38 8.16 -18.01
C LEU A 168 -11.65 9.03 -18.06
N GLY A 169 -12.76 8.46 -17.59
CA GLY A 169 -14.12 8.97 -17.74
C GLY A 169 -15.18 7.87 -17.81
N SER A 170 -14.76 6.63 -18.05
CA SER A 170 -15.59 5.43 -17.92
C SER A 170 -16.06 5.25 -16.47
N SER A 171 -17.37 5.38 -16.22
CA SER A 171 -18.02 5.02 -14.95
C SER A 171 -18.00 3.49 -14.66
N ILE A 172 -17.49 2.70 -15.59
CA ILE A 172 -17.43 1.24 -15.49
C ILE A 172 -16.30 0.86 -14.52
N SER A 173 -16.64 0.16 -13.44
CA SER A 173 -15.65 -0.38 -12.52
C SER A 173 -14.74 -1.41 -13.22
N TYR A 174 -13.44 -1.34 -12.93
CA TYR A 174 -12.43 -2.33 -13.32
C TYR A 174 -12.14 -3.35 -12.21
N ASP A 175 -12.93 -3.37 -11.14
CA ASP A 175 -12.74 -4.29 -10.01
C ASP A 175 -12.78 -5.75 -10.45
N TYR A 176 -13.62 -6.08 -11.45
CA TYR A 176 -13.68 -7.42 -12.02
C TYR A 176 -12.36 -7.86 -12.67
N LEU A 177 -11.63 -6.93 -13.32
CA LEU A 177 -10.31 -7.22 -13.91
C LEU A 177 -9.28 -7.48 -12.83
N LEU A 178 -9.34 -6.73 -11.72
CA LEU A 178 -8.48 -6.97 -10.58
C LEU A 178 -8.81 -8.31 -9.93
N ASP A 179 -10.07 -8.59 -9.65
CA ASP A 179 -10.48 -9.85 -9.03
C ASP A 179 -10.05 -11.06 -9.90
N GLU A 180 -10.17 -10.97 -11.23
CA GLU A 180 -9.65 -11.99 -12.14
C GLU A 180 -8.11 -12.08 -12.08
N LEU A 181 -7.41 -10.94 -12.06
CA LEU A 181 -5.96 -10.87 -11.98
C LEU A 181 -5.38 -11.50 -10.71
N PHE A 182 -6.05 -11.34 -9.56
CA PHE A 182 -5.65 -11.97 -8.30
C PHE A 182 -5.93 -13.47 -8.27
N ASN A 183 -6.86 -13.95 -9.10
CA ASN A 183 -7.28 -15.35 -9.15
C ASN A 183 -6.47 -16.20 -10.15
N ILE A 184 -5.79 -15.59 -11.10
CA ILE A 184 -4.93 -16.31 -12.05
C ILE A 184 -3.58 -16.72 -11.43
N HIS A 185 -3.14 -17.92 -11.78
CA HIS A 185 -1.77 -18.38 -11.58
C HIS A 185 -0.82 -17.70 -12.59
N ILE A 186 0.16 -16.97 -12.07
CA ILE A 186 1.24 -16.34 -12.84
C ILE A 186 2.56 -16.95 -12.35
N LYS A 187 3.39 -17.45 -13.27
CA LYS A 187 4.64 -18.16 -12.93
C LYS A 187 5.66 -17.30 -12.16
N ASN A 188 5.76 -16.02 -12.53
CA ASN A 188 6.60 -15.04 -11.83
C ASN A 188 5.76 -13.80 -11.51
N GLN A 189 4.98 -13.91 -10.42
CA GLN A 189 4.06 -12.85 -9.99
C GLN A 189 4.79 -11.53 -9.77
N GLU A 190 5.89 -11.52 -9.02
CA GLU A 190 6.64 -10.28 -8.73
C GLU A 190 7.08 -9.54 -9.99
N SER A 191 7.70 -10.25 -10.95
CA SER A 191 8.16 -9.63 -12.20
C SER A 191 6.98 -9.14 -13.03
N TYR A 192 5.94 -9.96 -13.17
CA TYR A 192 4.77 -9.59 -13.95
C TYR A 192 4.08 -8.33 -13.40
N PHE A 193 3.89 -8.24 -12.08
CA PHE A 193 3.31 -7.06 -11.46
C PHE A 193 4.23 -5.85 -11.56
N SER A 194 5.54 -6.06 -11.41
CA SER A 194 6.52 -5.01 -11.61
C SER A 194 6.39 -4.39 -13.01
N ASP A 195 6.35 -5.24 -14.04
CA ASP A 195 6.24 -4.84 -15.44
C ASP A 195 4.89 -4.17 -15.73
N LEU A 196 3.79 -4.74 -15.23
CA LEU A 196 2.44 -4.18 -15.39
C LEU A 196 2.34 -2.77 -14.82
N ILE A 197 2.80 -2.56 -13.58
CA ILE A 197 2.73 -1.26 -12.92
C ILE A 197 3.67 -0.26 -13.60
N ALA A 198 4.89 -0.68 -13.96
CA ALA A 198 5.83 0.18 -14.67
C ALA A 198 5.26 0.64 -16.02
N ASP A 199 4.60 -0.27 -16.76
CA ASP A 199 3.94 0.07 -18.01
C ASP A 199 2.80 1.09 -17.80
N ILE A 200 1.96 0.89 -16.78
CA ILE A 200 0.84 1.80 -16.47
C ILE A 200 1.37 3.19 -16.10
N ILE A 201 2.39 3.29 -15.24
CA ILE A 201 3.00 4.59 -14.85
C ILE A 201 3.59 5.33 -16.07
N LYS A 202 4.04 4.58 -17.09
CA LYS A 202 4.64 5.15 -18.30
C LYS A 202 3.63 5.60 -19.35
N GLU A 203 2.35 5.24 -19.24
CA GLU A 203 1.33 5.66 -20.21
C GLU A 203 1.25 7.21 -20.27
N PRO A 204 1.36 7.81 -21.47
CA PRO A 204 1.35 9.26 -21.65
C PRO A 204 0.15 9.95 -21.01
N GLU A 205 -1.03 9.35 -21.15
CA GLU A 205 -2.29 9.89 -20.65
C GLU A 205 -2.29 10.00 -19.11
N ILE A 206 -1.63 9.07 -18.41
CA ILE A 206 -1.44 9.11 -16.96
C ILE A 206 -0.45 10.22 -16.56
N LYS A 207 0.60 10.45 -17.36
CA LYS A 207 1.56 11.54 -17.12
C LYS A 207 0.92 12.91 -17.34
N GLU A 208 0.06 13.05 -18.34
CA GLU A 208 -0.62 14.32 -18.67
C GLU A 208 -1.69 14.72 -17.65
N GLN A 209 -2.41 13.74 -17.07
CA GLN A 209 -3.49 14.00 -16.10
C GLN A 209 -3.04 13.91 -14.63
N GLY A 210 -1.79 13.53 -14.39
CA GLY A 210 -1.18 13.44 -13.07
C GLY A 210 -1.26 12.05 -12.42
N TYR A 211 -0.38 11.82 -11.47
CA TYR A 211 -0.16 10.51 -10.85
C TYR A 211 -1.28 10.01 -9.91
N ASN A 212 -2.32 10.81 -9.66
CA ASN A 212 -3.43 10.48 -8.75
C ASN A 212 -4.07 9.13 -9.09
N TYR A 213 -4.14 8.82 -10.38
CA TYR A 213 -4.85 7.64 -10.85
C TYR A 213 -4.02 6.36 -10.76
N ALA A 214 -2.73 6.44 -11.10
CA ALA A 214 -1.79 5.36 -10.84
C ALA A 214 -1.71 5.06 -9.33
N GLU A 215 -1.77 6.09 -8.48
CA GLU A 215 -1.87 5.92 -7.04
C GLU A 215 -3.16 5.17 -6.60
N GLU A 216 -4.34 5.56 -7.13
CA GLU A 216 -5.60 4.90 -6.79
C GLU A 216 -5.56 3.39 -7.09
N LEU A 217 -5.05 3.04 -8.28
CA LEU A 217 -4.86 1.65 -8.69
C LEU A 217 -3.94 0.91 -7.72
N ILE A 218 -2.76 1.46 -7.45
CA ILE A 218 -1.77 0.84 -6.59
C ILE A 218 -2.37 0.60 -5.20
N ASN A 219 -3.08 1.59 -4.65
CA ASN A 219 -3.74 1.46 -3.37
C ASN A 219 -4.84 0.37 -3.39
N LYS A 220 -5.59 0.23 -4.49
CA LYS A 220 -6.56 -0.86 -4.68
C LYS A 220 -5.91 -2.24 -4.79
N ILE A 221 -4.75 -2.34 -5.44
CA ILE A 221 -3.96 -3.58 -5.54
C ILE A 221 -3.41 -3.95 -4.15
N MET A 222 -2.80 -2.99 -3.45
CA MET A 222 -2.25 -3.21 -2.10
C MET A 222 -3.32 -3.64 -1.09
N LYS A 223 -4.55 -3.11 -1.19
CA LYS A 223 -5.67 -3.52 -0.32
C LYS A 223 -6.15 -4.95 -0.59
N ARG A 224 -6.03 -5.43 -1.84
CA ARG A 224 -6.43 -6.79 -2.24
C ARG A 224 -5.34 -7.83 -2.00
N ASP A 225 -4.08 -7.41 -1.95
CA ASP A 225 -2.96 -8.30 -1.69
C ASP A 225 -2.90 -8.72 -0.22
N THR A 226 -3.56 -9.83 0.11
CA THR A 226 -3.57 -10.38 1.46
C THR A 226 -2.30 -11.16 1.82
N ASN A 227 -1.41 -11.42 0.87
CA ASN A 227 -0.27 -12.34 1.05
C ASN A 227 1.09 -11.68 0.78
N SER A 228 1.15 -10.34 0.67
CA SER A 228 2.38 -9.60 0.33
C SER A 228 3.02 -10.04 -0.99
N LYS A 229 2.24 -10.71 -1.86
CA LYS A 229 2.71 -11.30 -3.13
C LYS A 229 3.05 -10.23 -4.16
N PHE A 230 2.45 -9.06 -4.02
CA PHE A 230 2.52 -7.94 -4.95
C PHE A 230 3.38 -6.83 -4.39
N GLU A 231 3.60 -6.79 -3.07
CA GLU A 231 4.40 -5.76 -2.41
C GLU A 231 5.81 -5.66 -3.01
N ASN A 232 6.49 -6.78 -3.25
CA ASN A 232 7.83 -6.78 -3.86
C ASN A 232 7.83 -6.32 -5.33
N GLY A 233 6.82 -6.74 -6.10
CA GLY A 233 6.65 -6.29 -7.49
C GLY A 233 6.36 -4.79 -7.55
N LEU A 234 5.54 -4.30 -6.62
CA LEU A 234 5.23 -2.89 -6.46
C LEU A 234 6.48 -2.07 -6.09
N LYS A 235 7.27 -2.54 -5.12
CA LYS A 235 8.55 -1.92 -4.75
C LYS A 235 9.45 -1.76 -5.96
N ARG A 236 9.63 -2.83 -6.74
CA ARG A 236 10.44 -2.79 -7.97
C ARG A 236 9.88 -1.78 -8.97
N ALA A 237 8.57 -1.83 -9.28
CA ALA A 237 7.96 -0.93 -10.25
C ALA A 237 8.08 0.54 -9.86
N ILE A 238 7.75 0.88 -8.61
CA ILE A 238 7.76 2.26 -8.12
C ILE A 238 9.21 2.77 -8.12
N ASN A 239 10.18 1.95 -7.71
CA ASN A 239 11.60 2.34 -7.70
C ASN A 239 12.17 2.61 -9.10
N HIS A 240 11.60 2.05 -10.17
CA HIS A 240 12.02 2.35 -11.53
C HIS A 240 11.62 3.75 -12.01
N GLU A 241 10.64 4.40 -11.39
CA GLU A 241 10.14 5.73 -11.77
C GLU A 241 10.24 6.71 -10.59
N LYS A 242 11.44 7.27 -10.36
CA LYS A 242 11.75 8.11 -9.18
C LYS A 242 10.77 9.27 -8.94
N SER A 243 10.28 9.91 -10.00
CA SER A 243 9.30 11.00 -9.88
C SER A 243 7.97 10.50 -9.31
N PHE A 244 7.51 9.33 -9.78
CA PHE A 244 6.32 8.68 -9.26
C PHE A 244 6.52 8.17 -7.84
N LEU A 245 7.67 7.55 -7.53
CA LEU A 245 8.02 7.10 -6.18
C LEU A 245 7.85 8.23 -5.16
N ILE A 246 8.47 9.38 -5.40
CA ILE A 246 8.40 10.50 -4.47
C ILE A 246 6.96 10.99 -4.33
N TYR A 247 6.24 11.14 -5.44
CA TYR A 247 4.83 11.51 -5.41
C TYR A 247 3.99 10.53 -4.57
N TYR A 248 4.14 9.23 -4.81
CA TYR A 248 3.38 8.18 -4.14
C TYR A 248 3.65 8.15 -2.64
N LEU A 249 4.93 8.21 -2.23
CA LEU A 249 5.33 8.25 -0.82
C LEU A 249 4.84 9.51 -0.11
N TYR A 250 4.78 10.64 -0.82
CA TYR A 250 4.22 11.87 -0.27
C TYR A 250 2.74 11.70 0.07
N ASN A 251 1.96 11.07 -0.80
CA ASN A 251 0.52 10.86 -0.57
C ASN A 251 0.23 9.67 0.35
N ASN A 252 1.16 8.73 0.50
CA ASN A 252 1.01 7.54 1.34
C ASN A 252 2.18 7.34 2.32
N PRO A 253 2.41 8.25 3.29
CA PRO A 253 3.58 8.19 4.17
C PRO A 253 3.71 6.88 4.96
N HIS A 254 2.58 6.28 5.36
CA HIS A 254 2.52 5.01 6.08
C HIS A 254 3.09 3.81 5.30
N ASN A 255 3.26 3.93 3.97
CA ASN A 255 3.87 2.90 3.13
C ASN A 255 5.39 3.08 2.98
N ILE A 256 5.98 4.17 3.47
CA ILE A 256 7.42 4.43 3.39
C ILE A 256 8.26 3.28 3.95
N PRO A 257 8.02 2.78 5.19
CA PRO A 257 8.80 1.67 5.75
C PRO A 257 8.59 0.34 5.04
N LYS A 258 7.50 0.22 4.27
CA LYS A 258 7.23 -0.97 3.47
C LYS A 258 8.00 -0.89 2.16
N ILE A 259 8.05 0.28 1.53
CA ILE A 259 8.58 0.43 0.17
C ILE A 259 10.10 0.60 0.14
N LEU A 260 10.64 1.42 1.05
CA LEU A 260 12.06 1.74 1.06
C LEU A 260 12.84 0.83 2.00
N ASP A 261 14.02 0.42 1.54
CA ASP A 261 14.98 -0.33 2.32
C ASP A 261 16.25 0.49 2.57
N LYS A 262 16.64 0.67 3.84
CA LYS A 262 17.84 1.42 4.21
C LYS A 262 19.14 0.78 3.70
N ASP A 263 19.13 -0.55 3.50
CA ASP A 263 20.31 -1.31 3.08
C ASP A 263 20.44 -1.31 1.54
N ASN A 264 19.42 -0.82 0.82
CA ASN A 264 19.46 -0.63 -0.61
C ASN A 264 20.06 0.75 -0.98
N ILE A 265 21.08 0.75 -1.85
CA ILE A 265 21.83 1.97 -2.24
C ILE A 265 20.92 3.01 -2.92
N SER A 266 20.00 2.58 -3.80
CA SER A 266 19.10 3.50 -4.51
C SER A 266 18.07 4.12 -3.57
N ASP A 267 17.58 3.33 -2.62
CA ASP A 267 16.62 3.79 -1.63
C ASP A 267 17.28 4.73 -0.63
N LYS A 268 18.52 4.45 -0.18
CA LYS A 268 19.32 5.37 0.64
C LYS A 268 19.50 6.74 -0.03
N GLN A 269 19.76 6.78 -1.33
CA GLN A 269 19.81 8.04 -2.08
C GLN A 269 18.45 8.77 -2.09
N THR A 270 17.35 8.02 -2.22
CA THR A 270 15.99 8.57 -2.20
C THR A 270 15.64 9.13 -0.82
N ILE A 271 15.91 8.38 0.25
CA ILE A 271 15.74 8.80 1.64
C ILE A 271 16.52 10.09 1.89
N ASN A 272 17.79 10.13 1.52
CA ASN A 272 18.63 11.33 1.67
C ASN A 272 18.08 12.52 0.89
N THR A 273 17.63 12.30 -0.34
CA THR A 273 17.01 13.36 -1.16
C THR A 273 15.74 13.89 -0.51
N MET A 274 14.89 13.01 0.04
CA MET A 274 13.68 13.41 0.74
C MET A 274 14.03 14.23 1.99
N VAL A 275 14.84 13.68 2.90
CA VAL A 275 15.17 14.29 4.19
C VAL A 275 15.90 15.62 4.04
N PHE A 276 16.96 15.64 3.22
CA PHE A 276 17.90 16.77 3.20
C PHE A 276 17.52 17.83 2.18
N ASN A 277 16.84 17.47 1.08
CA ASN A 277 16.58 18.39 -0.03
C ASN A 277 15.11 18.77 -0.20
N LYS A 278 14.15 17.89 0.14
CA LYS A 278 12.72 18.12 -0.16
C LYS A 278 11.86 18.46 1.05
N LEU A 279 12.01 17.74 2.16
CA LEU A 279 11.17 17.94 3.34
C LEU A 279 11.31 19.35 3.91
N PHE A 280 10.18 19.89 4.36
CA PHE A 280 10.01 21.21 4.97
C PHE A 280 10.37 22.39 4.06
N THR A 281 10.60 22.15 2.77
CA THR A 281 10.76 23.22 1.76
C THR A 281 9.42 23.70 1.21
N SER A 282 8.39 22.86 1.29
CA SER A 282 7.05 23.13 0.79
C SER A 282 6.22 23.97 1.78
N ASN A 283 5.00 24.34 1.36
CA ASN A 283 4.03 24.99 2.25
C ASN A 283 3.25 23.99 3.11
N ASP A 284 3.25 22.69 2.78
CA ASP A 284 2.50 21.66 3.50
C ASP A 284 3.37 20.95 4.54
N GLN A 285 3.64 21.67 5.62
CA GLN A 285 4.54 21.23 6.68
C GLN A 285 3.99 20.05 7.49
N LYS A 286 2.66 19.89 7.54
CA LYS A 286 2.03 18.77 8.23
C LYS A 286 2.31 17.47 7.50
N LYS A 287 2.16 17.47 6.17
CA LYS A 287 2.49 16.32 5.33
C LYS A 287 3.98 16.01 5.34
N ASP A 288 4.83 17.04 5.32
CA ASP A 288 6.28 16.85 5.47
C ASP A 288 6.62 16.19 6.82
N LEU A 289 5.92 16.57 7.90
CA LEU A 289 6.07 15.94 9.23
C LEU A 289 5.62 14.47 9.24
N ASP A 290 4.52 14.13 8.58
CA ASP A 290 4.03 12.74 8.47
C ASP A 290 5.08 11.84 7.78
N ILE A 291 5.68 12.34 6.70
CA ILE A 291 6.75 11.65 5.97
C ILE A 291 7.99 11.52 6.84
N PHE A 292 8.40 12.60 7.50
CA PHE A 292 9.57 12.61 8.38
C PHE A 292 9.43 11.59 9.51
N CYS A 293 8.29 11.57 10.19
CA CYS A 293 8.01 10.60 11.25
C CYS A 293 7.93 9.17 10.72
N SER A 294 7.39 8.97 9.51
CA SER A 294 7.35 7.64 8.87
C SER A 294 8.75 7.10 8.59
N LEU A 295 9.69 7.94 8.14
CA LEU A 295 11.09 7.57 7.93
C LEU A 295 11.79 7.19 9.25
N ILE A 296 11.55 7.96 10.31
CA ILE A 296 12.12 7.70 11.64
C ILE A 296 11.55 6.40 12.22
N ASN A 297 10.23 6.24 12.19
CA ASN A 297 9.56 5.06 12.73
C ASN A 297 9.97 3.76 11.99
N GLY A 298 10.22 3.87 10.68
CA GLY A 298 10.79 2.79 9.87
C GLY A 298 12.28 2.52 10.10
N LYS A 299 12.96 3.30 10.96
CA LYS A 299 14.42 3.24 11.18
C LYS A 299 15.24 3.36 9.89
N LEU A 300 14.74 4.18 8.95
CA LEU A 300 15.33 4.35 7.62
C LEU A 300 16.44 5.42 7.58
N ILE A 301 16.57 6.22 8.62
CA ILE A 301 17.62 7.23 8.77
C ILE A 301 18.70 6.67 9.71
N GLU A 302 19.95 6.68 9.28
CA GLU A 302 21.08 6.25 10.11
C GLU A 302 21.26 7.16 11.33
N ASN A 303 21.73 6.62 12.46
CA ASN A 303 21.80 7.36 13.72
C ASN A 303 22.61 8.67 13.63
N ASP A 304 23.70 8.66 12.87
CA ASP A 304 24.54 9.86 12.68
C ASP A 304 23.82 10.94 11.85
N ASP A 305 23.04 10.51 10.85
CA ASP A 305 22.23 11.39 10.02
C ASP A 305 20.94 11.84 10.71
N LEU A 306 20.42 11.07 11.68
CA LEU A 306 19.18 11.38 12.39
C LEU A 306 19.29 12.69 13.18
N LYS A 307 20.40 12.92 13.89
CA LYS A 307 20.64 14.18 14.60
C LYS A 307 20.71 15.37 13.65
N ARG A 308 21.33 15.18 12.48
CA ARG A 308 21.37 16.20 11.43
C ARG A 308 19.98 16.47 10.85
N ALA A 309 19.18 15.43 10.65
CA ALA A 309 17.82 15.53 10.17
C ALA A 309 16.91 16.29 11.17
N PHE A 310 17.05 16.03 12.48
CA PHE A 310 16.36 16.80 13.52
C PHE A 310 16.73 18.28 13.49
N ARG A 311 18.03 18.60 13.34
CA ARG A 311 18.46 20.01 13.19
C ARG A 311 17.78 20.66 11.99
N LEU A 312 17.72 19.98 10.85
CA LEU A 312 17.04 20.52 9.67
C LEU A 312 15.55 20.72 9.86
N PHE A 313 14.88 19.78 10.55
CA PHE A 313 13.49 19.95 10.92
C PHE A 313 13.33 21.21 11.79
N ILE A 314 14.15 21.42 12.81
CA ILE A 314 14.11 22.61 13.67
C ILE A 314 14.29 23.91 12.85
N LEU A 315 15.27 23.91 11.94
CA LEU A 315 15.61 25.07 11.12
C LEU A 315 14.50 25.43 10.12
N LYS A 316 13.90 24.42 9.48
CA LYS A 316 12.95 24.61 8.36
C LYS A 316 11.48 24.55 8.78
N ASN A 317 11.17 24.07 9.99
CA ASN A 317 9.80 24.05 10.49
C ASN A 317 9.22 25.46 10.49
N LYS A 318 7.94 25.57 10.08
CA LYS A 318 7.17 26.82 10.08
C LYS A 318 6.04 26.75 11.09
N ASN A 319 6.40 26.57 12.37
CA ASN A 319 5.47 26.45 13.51
C ASN A 319 4.62 25.18 13.59
N THR A 320 4.92 24.13 12.81
CA THR A 320 4.13 22.89 12.88
C THR A 320 4.42 22.20 14.20
N VAL A 321 3.36 21.93 14.96
CA VAL A 321 3.45 21.25 16.25
C VAL A 321 3.25 19.74 16.04
N PRO A 322 4.21 18.89 16.44
CA PRO A 322 4.06 17.44 16.34
C PRO A 322 3.22 16.91 17.50
N GLU A 323 1.90 16.97 17.33
CA GLU A 323 0.93 16.47 18.32
C GLU A 323 0.67 14.96 18.15
N GLY A 324 0.15 14.35 19.22
CA GLY A 324 -0.22 12.93 19.25
C GLY A 324 0.95 12.00 18.91
N ILE A 325 0.68 10.99 18.10
CA ILE A 325 1.63 9.91 17.78
C ILE A 325 2.90 10.41 17.09
N LEU A 326 2.83 11.49 16.31
CA LEU A 326 4.00 12.06 15.64
C LEU A 326 4.99 12.66 16.64
N GLY A 327 4.46 13.35 17.65
CA GLY A 327 5.27 13.88 18.76
C GLY A 327 5.96 12.77 19.54
N GLU A 328 5.24 11.69 19.86
CA GLU A 328 5.80 10.53 20.54
C GLU A 328 6.93 9.87 19.74
N ILE A 329 6.77 9.72 18.42
CA ILE A 329 7.82 9.19 17.53
C ILE A 329 9.08 10.05 17.63
N LEU A 330 8.96 11.38 17.56
CA LEU A 330 10.11 12.27 17.68
C LEU A 330 10.79 12.14 19.05
N ILE A 331 10.01 12.20 20.13
CA ILE A 331 10.52 12.14 21.51
C ILE A 331 11.28 10.83 21.75
N ASN A 332 10.67 9.70 21.38
CA ASN A 332 11.25 8.37 21.58
C ASN A 332 12.54 8.13 20.77
N ASN A 333 12.81 8.98 19.77
CA ASN A 333 14.01 8.92 18.95
C ASN A 333 15.03 10.03 19.29
N GLY A 334 14.90 10.68 20.45
CA GLY A 334 15.91 11.63 20.96
C GLY A 334 15.83 13.03 20.35
N PHE A 335 14.68 13.40 19.77
CA PHE A 335 14.49 14.74 19.20
C PHE A 335 14.71 15.86 20.22
N LEU A 336 14.21 15.69 21.45
CA LEU A 336 14.26 16.72 22.49
C LEU A 336 15.69 17.08 22.89
N ASP A 337 16.62 16.12 22.88
CA ASP A 337 18.04 16.38 23.17
C ASP A 337 18.68 17.29 22.11
N VAL A 338 18.24 17.17 20.86
CA VAL A 338 18.68 18.06 19.78
C VAL A 338 17.97 19.41 19.90
N PHE A 339 16.68 19.43 20.24
CA PHE A 339 15.92 20.66 20.39
C PHE A 339 16.42 21.54 21.54
N ARG A 340 16.87 20.96 22.65
CA ARG A 340 17.44 21.71 23.77
C ARG A 340 18.58 22.65 23.35
N LYS A 341 19.33 22.28 22.31
CA LYS A 341 20.40 23.11 21.73
C LYS A 341 19.91 24.40 21.08
N VAL A 342 18.60 24.60 20.91
CA VAL A 342 18.04 25.91 20.55
C VAL A 342 18.40 26.98 21.60
N PHE A 343 18.63 26.57 22.85
CA PHE A 343 18.89 27.44 24.00
C PHE A 343 20.37 27.43 24.47
N ASP A 344 21.27 26.73 23.77
CA ASP A 344 22.69 26.63 24.18
C ASP A 344 23.54 27.73 23.51
N ASN A 345 24.41 28.43 24.24
CA ASN A 345 25.29 29.44 23.62
C ASN A 345 26.44 28.85 22.82
N ASP A 346 27.18 27.89 23.38
CA ASP A 346 28.44 27.42 22.81
C ASP A 346 28.27 26.38 21.69
N ASN A 347 27.19 25.60 21.75
CA ASN A 347 26.92 24.49 20.82
C ASN A 347 25.50 24.54 20.23
N GLY A 348 24.94 25.74 20.20
CA GLY A 348 23.56 25.95 19.83
C GLY A 348 23.26 25.77 18.34
N ILE A 349 21.98 25.84 18.01
CA ILE A 349 21.53 25.80 16.61
C ILE A 349 21.67 27.20 16.02
N ASP A 350 22.58 27.37 15.06
CA ASP A 350 22.78 28.64 14.35
C ASP A 350 21.73 28.83 13.24
N ILE A 351 21.15 30.04 13.20
CA ILE A 351 20.23 30.51 12.18
C ILE A 351 20.70 31.86 11.66
N GLY A 352 21.53 31.81 10.62
CA GLY A 352 22.01 33.01 9.93
C GLY A 352 23.00 33.82 10.77
N GLY A 353 23.87 33.16 11.52
CA GLY A 353 24.87 33.79 12.40
C GLY A 353 24.35 34.18 13.78
N TYR A 354 23.14 33.76 14.13
CA TYR A 354 22.54 33.96 15.46
C TYR A 354 22.06 32.62 16.02
N LEU A 355 22.21 32.44 17.33
CA LEU A 355 21.54 31.34 18.04
C LEU A 355 20.04 31.35 17.74
N ALA A 356 19.44 30.18 17.52
CA ALA A 356 18.04 30.04 17.10
C ALA A 356 17.06 30.84 17.98
N ILE A 357 17.16 30.74 19.31
CA ILE A 357 16.29 31.50 20.23
C ILE A 357 16.54 33.01 20.19
N LYS A 358 17.74 33.44 19.79
CA LYS A 358 18.12 34.84 19.57
C LYS A 358 17.67 35.34 18.19
N ASN A 359 17.44 34.45 17.23
CA ASN A 359 16.95 34.82 15.91
C ASN A 359 15.47 35.25 16.00
N PHE A 360 15.24 36.53 15.76
CA PHE A 360 13.93 37.17 15.84
C PHE A 360 12.86 36.51 14.96
N GLU A 361 13.15 36.38 13.67
CA GLU A 361 12.19 35.91 12.68
C GLU A 361 11.82 34.45 12.97
N TRP A 362 12.83 33.62 13.19
CA TRP A 362 12.62 32.20 13.48
C TRP A 362 11.80 31.99 14.75
N THR A 363 12.14 32.69 15.83
CA THR A 363 11.46 32.53 17.14
C THR A 363 9.99 32.93 17.07
N ASN A 364 9.64 34.00 16.35
CA ASN A 364 8.23 34.39 16.18
C ASN A 364 7.49 33.49 15.20
N ASN A 365 8.18 32.96 14.20
CA ASN A 365 7.56 32.02 13.27
C ASN A 365 7.39 30.64 13.90
N ASN A 366 8.08 30.30 14.99
CA ASN A 366 8.06 28.98 15.61
C ASN A 366 7.56 28.95 17.06
N TYR A 367 6.88 30.00 17.53
CA TYR A 367 6.48 30.11 18.93
C TYR A 367 5.68 28.91 19.47
N LYS A 368 4.72 28.35 18.71
CA LYS A 368 3.92 27.21 19.18
C LYS A 368 4.77 25.96 19.30
N PHE A 369 5.67 25.76 18.35
CA PHE A 369 6.62 24.66 18.35
C PHE A 369 7.59 24.74 19.55
N ILE A 370 8.08 25.95 19.85
CA ILE A 370 8.92 26.19 21.03
C ILE A 370 8.15 25.93 22.32
N ILE A 371 6.94 26.47 22.47
CA ILE A 371 6.09 26.23 23.66
C ILE A 371 5.79 24.74 23.83
N TRP A 372 5.44 24.04 22.75
CA TRP A 372 5.24 22.59 22.79
C TRP A 372 6.47 21.83 23.27
N ALA A 373 7.67 22.24 22.84
CA ALA A 373 8.91 21.60 23.27
C ALA A 373 9.24 21.90 24.73
N LEU A 374 9.02 23.15 25.20
CA LEU A 374 9.20 23.55 26.60
C LEU A 374 8.39 22.68 27.57
N ASP A 375 7.22 22.21 27.14
CA ASP A 375 6.41 21.28 27.92
C ASP A 375 7.01 19.89 28.15
N LYS A 376 8.04 19.55 27.39
CA LYS A 376 8.62 18.21 27.38
C LYS A 376 10.11 18.19 27.74
N ILE A 377 10.73 19.36 27.90
CA ILE A 377 12.16 19.47 28.20
C ILE A 377 12.40 20.14 29.55
N GLU A 378 13.41 19.66 30.25
CA GLU A 378 13.98 20.39 31.39
C GLU A 378 15.14 21.25 30.91
N LEU A 379 15.04 22.55 31.15
CA LEU A 379 16.10 23.50 30.86
C LEU A 379 17.03 23.62 32.06
N ASN A 380 18.33 23.73 31.78
CA ASN A 380 19.31 24.10 32.78
C ASN A 380 19.34 25.63 32.98
N GLN A 381 20.13 26.09 33.93
CA GLN A 381 20.23 27.48 34.30
C GLN A 381 20.65 28.41 33.14
N GLU A 382 21.65 28.01 32.34
CA GLU A 382 22.10 28.80 31.19
C GLU A 382 21.00 28.92 30.13
N GLN A 383 20.34 27.80 29.80
CA GLN A 383 19.25 27.74 28.84
C GLN A 383 18.04 28.57 29.29
N ILE A 384 17.75 28.61 30.60
CA ILE A 384 16.70 29.44 31.19
C ILE A 384 17.07 30.93 31.04
N SER A 385 18.32 31.31 31.32
CA SER A 385 18.79 32.68 31.12
C SER A 385 18.57 33.12 29.66
N GLU A 386 18.94 32.27 28.71
CA GLU A 386 18.78 32.53 27.28
C GLU A 386 17.31 32.67 26.84
N LEU A 387 16.41 31.89 27.43
CA LEU A 387 14.98 32.01 27.21
C LEU A 387 14.45 33.37 27.71
N PHE A 388 14.87 33.81 28.90
CA PHE A 388 14.40 35.06 29.53
C PHE A 388 15.03 36.32 28.96
N ASP A 389 16.28 36.28 28.51
CA ASP A 389 16.93 37.40 27.82
C ASP A 389 16.11 37.85 26.60
N ARG A 390 15.40 36.92 25.95
CA ARG A 390 14.51 37.27 24.83
C ARG A 390 13.27 38.05 25.25
N ILE A 391 12.79 37.88 26.48
CA ILE A 391 11.67 38.66 27.03
C ILE A 391 12.10 40.11 27.34
N HIS A 392 13.38 40.32 27.67
CA HIS A 392 13.93 41.64 28.02
C HIS A 392 14.01 42.64 26.85
N TRP A 393 14.09 42.18 25.59
CA TRP A 393 14.29 43.03 24.39
C TRP A 393 12.99 43.72 23.87
N ASP A 394 12.13 44.18 24.78
CA ASP A 394 10.86 44.87 24.47
C ASP A 394 11.02 46.36 24.07
N ARG A 395 12.24 46.85 23.88
CA ARG A 395 12.43 48.22 23.40
C ARG A 395 12.40 48.25 21.87
N SER A 396 11.16 48.33 21.37
CA SER A 396 10.75 48.57 19.98
C SER A 396 10.77 47.36 19.03
N SER A 397 9.58 46.76 18.84
CA SER A 397 9.09 46.09 17.62
C SER A 397 9.36 44.61 17.30
N ARG A 398 10.11 43.80 18.05
CA ARG A 398 10.67 42.57 17.43
C ARG A 398 10.69 41.27 18.25
N ALA A 399 9.59 40.87 18.91
CA ALA A 399 9.17 39.45 19.09
C ALA A 399 7.81 39.27 19.80
N HIS A 400 6.82 40.09 19.43
CA HIS A 400 5.61 40.21 20.23
C HIS A 400 4.81 38.91 20.37
N ILE A 401 4.77 38.06 19.33
CA ILE A 401 3.96 36.84 19.33
C ILE A 401 4.58 35.79 20.25
N PHE A 402 5.89 35.57 20.13
CA PHE A 402 6.59 34.63 21.01
C PHE A 402 6.53 35.07 22.47
N CYS A 403 6.90 36.33 22.78
CA CYS A 403 6.88 36.83 24.15
C CYS A 403 5.47 36.76 24.75
N LYS A 404 4.43 37.18 24.01
CA LYS A 404 3.04 37.07 24.48
C LYS A 404 2.64 35.61 24.75
N SER A 405 3.01 34.70 23.85
CA SER A 405 2.69 33.28 23.99
C SER A 405 3.43 32.63 25.17
N LEU A 406 4.68 33.03 25.40
CA LEU A 406 5.49 32.57 26.53
C LEU A 406 4.99 33.11 27.87
N LEU A 407 4.57 34.38 27.93
CA LEU A 407 3.94 34.96 29.12
C LEU A 407 2.60 34.27 29.44
N ASN A 408 1.77 34.00 28.42
CA ASN A 408 0.53 33.24 28.60
C ASN A 408 0.83 31.81 29.09
N TYR A 409 1.83 31.16 28.50
CA TYR A 409 2.27 29.84 28.90
C TYR A 409 2.66 29.77 30.39
N PHE A 410 3.44 30.73 30.87
CA PHE A 410 3.80 30.80 32.28
C PHE A 410 2.65 31.22 33.19
N LYS A 411 1.70 32.03 32.70
CA LYS A 411 0.47 32.34 33.44
C LYS A 411 -0.35 31.08 33.73
N ASP A 412 -0.40 30.15 32.78
CA ASP A 412 -1.08 28.87 32.94
C ASP A 412 -0.26 27.85 33.76
N LYS A 413 1.03 28.14 34.01
CA LYS A 413 1.98 27.26 34.73
C LYS A 413 2.82 28.03 35.77
N PRO A 414 2.18 28.60 36.81
CA PRO A 414 2.85 29.43 37.81
C PRO A 414 3.99 28.69 38.54
N ASP A 415 3.80 27.41 38.86
CA ASP A 415 4.83 26.61 39.55
C ASP A 415 6.12 26.47 38.72
N LEU A 416 5.98 26.32 37.40
CA LEU A 416 7.12 26.24 36.49
C LEU A 416 7.83 27.60 36.37
N LEU A 417 7.07 28.69 36.32
CA LEU A 417 7.63 30.04 36.34
C LEU A 417 8.46 30.27 37.61
N ASN A 418 7.90 29.94 38.77
CA ASN A 418 8.58 30.06 40.06
C ASN A 418 9.84 29.18 40.11
N LYS A 419 9.78 27.94 39.61
CA LYS A 419 10.96 27.07 39.48
C LYS A 419 12.07 27.76 38.67
N TYR A 420 11.73 28.32 37.51
CA TYR A 420 12.72 28.96 36.65
C TYR A 420 13.28 30.26 37.23
N VAL A 421 12.42 31.06 37.88
CA VAL A 421 12.81 32.29 38.58
C VAL A 421 13.78 31.97 39.72
N ASN A 422 13.51 30.94 40.52
CA ASN A 422 14.40 30.52 41.60
C ASN A 422 15.77 30.08 41.06
N ILE A 423 15.79 29.29 39.99
CA ILE A 423 17.05 28.87 39.33
C ILE A 423 17.88 30.08 38.86
N LEU A 424 17.25 31.17 38.41
CA LEU A 424 17.96 32.40 38.03
C LEU A 424 18.35 33.28 39.22
N GLY A 425 17.50 33.35 40.26
CA GLY A 425 17.74 34.11 41.48
C GLY A 425 18.96 33.62 42.24
N ASP A 426 19.15 32.29 42.30
CA ASP A 426 20.34 31.65 42.87
C ASP A 426 21.64 32.02 42.13
N TYR A 427 21.53 32.54 40.90
CA TYR A 427 22.65 32.91 40.03
C TYR A 427 22.87 34.44 39.91
N GLY A 428 22.00 35.26 40.50
CA GLY A 428 22.13 36.72 40.48
C GLY A 428 21.85 37.38 39.12
N GLY A 429 21.13 36.72 38.22
CA GLY A 429 20.72 37.29 36.93
C GLY A 429 19.51 38.24 37.07
N PRO A 430 19.43 39.34 36.29
CA PRO A 430 18.25 40.21 36.30
C PRO A 430 17.03 39.50 35.69
N LEU A 431 15.88 39.59 36.35
CA LEU A 431 14.60 39.12 35.81
C LEU A 431 13.97 40.18 34.89
N PRO A 432 13.41 39.79 33.74
CA PRO A 432 12.66 40.71 32.88
C PRO A 432 11.52 41.42 33.60
N ASP A 433 11.36 42.72 33.39
CA ASP A 433 10.30 43.53 34.03
C ASP A 433 8.90 42.90 33.87
N LYS A 434 8.59 42.34 32.69
CA LYS A 434 7.33 41.64 32.41
C LYS A 434 7.16 40.32 33.17
N VAL A 435 8.24 39.67 33.55
CA VAL A 435 8.21 38.47 34.40
C VAL A 435 7.95 38.89 35.84
N ASN A 436 8.57 39.98 36.30
CA ASN A 436 8.27 40.58 37.60
C ASN A 436 6.80 41.04 37.68
N GLU A 437 6.23 41.57 36.60
CA GLU A 437 4.80 41.90 36.53
C GLU A 437 3.90 40.66 36.64
N LEU A 438 4.26 39.53 36.00
CA LEU A 438 3.51 38.28 36.14
C LEU A 438 3.56 37.71 37.56
N LEU A 439 4.71 37.77 38.22
CA LEU A 439 4.86 37.32 39.61
C LEU A 439 3.99 38.15 40.57
N LYS A 440 3.93 39.48 40.37
CA LYS A 440 3.08 40.38 41.17
C LYS A 440 1.57 40.18 41.00
N ILE A 441 1.13 39.54 39.92
CA ILE A 441 -0.28 39.19 39.69
C ILE A 441 -0.65 37.87 40.39
N GLN A 442 0.36 37.06 40.75
CA GLN A 442 0.18 35.75 41.39
C GLN A 442 0.28 35.80 42.92
N GLU A 443 0.91 36.84 43.48
CA GLU A 443 0.84 37.24 44.90
C GLU A 443 -0.51 37.91 45.24
#